data_AF-A0A8E0IKD2-F1
#
_entry.id   AF-A0A8E0IKD2-F1
#
_cell.length_a   1.000
_cell.length_b   1.000
_cell.length_c   1.000
_cell.angle_alpha   90.00
_cell.angle_beta   90.00
_cell.angle_gamma   90.00
#
_symmetry.space_group_name_H-M   'P 1'
#
loop_
_entity.id
_entity.type
_entity.pdbx_description
1 polymer ?
#
loop_
_entity_poly.entity_id
_entity_poly.type
_entity_poly.pdbx_seq_one_letter_code
_entity_poly.pdbx_strand_id
1 'polypeptide(L)'
;MILWFLGLTVIGLYLSFIMMKRSSLRSTLIAVFGIGVVGSLLLITLNDNAHFGMVKRTTTDEQTIYTASPNAQLPMLLKQNIGTDGKHVVYIYKTDPKKKAVHTKADIVVTNRVTTTANATASLTSKTTRWQYQNGFYGALFNHEGAGQLVAQHNQLVIPTSWSVLTTAQAKQLGKKLAALQQPTAEQKASLAAAVKAKAAALAKADPKLAADPTALAKQAKAAVEQAMIQQAVREVQAQK
;
A
#
# COMPACT_ATOMS: atom_id res chain seq x y z
N MET A 1 -12.78 -30.20 -9.24
CA MET A 1 -13.11 -31.60 -9.63
C MET A 1 -13.76 -32.40 -8.50
N ILE A 2 -13.43 -32.13 -7.23
CA ILE A 2 -13.90 -32.87 -6.06
C ILE A 2 -15.43 -32.85 -5.91
N LEU A 3 -16.10 -31.75 -6.27
CA LEU A 3 -17.57 -31.68 -6.23
C LEU A 3 -18.23 -32.66 -7.21
N TRP A 4 -17.62 -32.88 -8.38
CA TRP A 4 -18.09 -33.91 -9.33
C TRP A 4 -17.90 -35.32 -8.77
N PHE A 5 -16.74 -35.57 -8.14
CA PHE A 5 -16.46 -36.85 -7.49
C PHE A 5 -17.43 -37.11 -6.32
N LEU A 6 -17.74 -36.09 -5.51
CA LEU A 6 -18.78 -36.15 -4.48
C LEU A 6 -20.15 -36.48 -5.09
N GLY A 7 -20.56 -35.78 -6.15
CA GLY A 7 -21.83 -36.06 -6.84
C GLY A 7 -21.92 -37.51 -7.36
N LEU A 8 -20.86 -38.00 -8.00
CA LEU A 8 -20.80 -39.37 -8.52
C LEU A 8 -20.85 -40.42 -7.39
N THR A 9 -20.11 -40.19 -6.30
CA THR A 9 -20.12 -41.12 -5.16
C THR A 9 -21.45 -41.12 -4.41
N VAL A 10 -22.13 -39.97 -4.30
CA VAL A 10 -23.50 -39.90 -3.75
C VAL A 10 -24.48 -40.68 -4.62
N ILE A 11 -24.44 -40.52 -5.94
CA ILE A 11 -25.29 -41.28 -6.87
C ILE A 11 -24.97 -42.79 -6.78
N GLY A 12 -23.69 -43.16 -6.79
CA GLY A 12 -23.26 -44.55 -6.65
C GLY A 12 -23.71 -45.19 -5.33
N LEU A 13 -23.65 -44.44 -4.23
CA LEU A 13 -24.14 -44.86 -2.92
C LEU A 13 -25.65 -45.10 -2.96
N TYR A 14 -26.42 -44.17 -3.54
CA TYR A 14 -27.87 -44.31 -3.71
C TYR A 14 -28.22 -45.59 -4.50
N LEU A 15 -27.62 -45.77 -5.68
CA LEU A 15 -27.88 -46.94 -6.54
C LEU A 15 -27.53 -48.26 -5.83
N SER A 16 -26.41 -48.29 -5.11
CA SER A 16 -25.96 -49.49 -4.39
C SER A 16 -26.81 -49.79 -3.17
N PHE A 17 -27.15 -48.75 -2.39
CA PHE A 17 -27.89 -48.92 -1.14
C PHE A 17 -29.37 -49.24 -1.37
N ILE A 18 -30.01 -48.55 -2.31
CA ILE A 18 -31.46 -48.58 -2.53
C ILE A 18 -31.87 -49.54 -3.64
N MET A 19 -31.14 -49.59 -4.77
CA MET A 19 -31.60 -50.34 -5.95
C MET A 19 -31.04 -51.78 -6.02
N MET A 20 -29.90 -52.07 -5.39
CA MET A 20 -29.31 -53.42 -5.45
C MET A 20 -29.92 -54.38 -4.43
N LYS A 21 -30.07 -55.65 -4.84
CA LYS A 21 -30.44 -56.77 -3.96
C LYS A 21 -29.30 -57.12 -2.99
N ARG A 22 -29.64 -57.78 -1.87
CA ARG A 22 -28.68 -58.19 -0.84
C ARG A 22 -27.62 -59.13 -1.43
N SER A 23 -26.37 -58.68 -1.47
CA SER A 23 -25.21 -59.43 -1.94
C SER A 23 -23.93 -58.89 -1.29
N SER A 24 -22.83 -59.65 -1.36
CA SER A 24 -21.51 -59.18 -0.94
C SER A 24 -21.07 -57.96 -1.74
N LEU A 25 -21.28 -57.97 -3.06
CA LEU A 25 -20.98 -56.85 -3.96
C LEU A 25 -21.71 -55.56 -3.53
N ARG A 26 -23.00 -55.64 -3.18
CA ARG A 26 -23.75 -54.50 -2.66
C ARG A 26 -23.07 -53.89 -1.44
N SER A 27 -22.67 -54.74 -0.49
CA SER A 27 -22.05 -54.29 0.77
C SER A 27 -20.71 -53.61 0.52
N THR A 28 -19.89 -54.18 -0.38
CA THR A 28 -18.63 -53.58 -0.81
C THR A 28 -18.84 -52.22 -1.48
N LEU A 29 -19.79 -52.11 -2.42
CA LEU A 29 -20.06 -50.85 -3.11
C LEU A 29 -20.60 -49.76 -2.17
N ILE A 30 -21.48 -50.12 -1.22
CA ILE A 30 -21.93 -49.19 -0.17
C ILE A 30 -20.74 -48.69 0.64
N ALA A 31 -19.83 -49.58 1.05
CA ALA A 31 -18.65 -49.19 1.80
C ALA A 31 -17.74 -48.26 0.98
N VAL A 32 -17.44 -48.61 -0.28
CA VAL A 32 -16.57 -47.80 -1.16
C VAL A 32 -17.19 -46.42 -1.42
N PHE A 33 -18.46 -46.36 -1.82
CA PHE A 33 -19.11 -45.07 -2.09
C PHE A 33 -19.34 -44.26 -0.81
N GLY A 34 -19.66 -44.90 0.31
CA GLY A 34 -19.76 -44.24 1.62
C GLY A 34 -18.44 -43.61 2.05
N ILE A 35 -17.32 -44.33 1.92
CA ILE A 35 -15.98 -43.78 2.13
C ILE A 35 -15.69 -42.64 1.15
N GLY A 36 -16.10 -42.78 -0.12
CA GLY A 36 -15.96 -41.73 -1.13
C GLY A 36 -16.67 -40.43 -0.74
N VAL A 37 -17.91 -40.50 -0.25
CA VAL A 37 -18.68 -39.34 0.22
C VAL A 37 -18.01 -38.70 1.45
N VAL A 38 -17.75 -39.49 2.50
CA VAL A 38 -17.16 -38.98 3.74
C VAL A 38 -15.76 -38.41 3.49
N GLY A 39 -14.94 -39.10 2.71
CA GLY A 39 -13.60 -38.66 2.31
C GLY A 39 -13.63 -37.36 1.52
N SER A 40 -14.58 -37.21 0.59
CA SER A 40 -14.73 -35.97 -0.19
C SER A 40 -15.08 -34.78 0.70
N LEU A 41 -16.06 -34.94 1.60
CA LEU A 41 -16.47 -33.87 2.53
C LEU A 41 -15.33 -33.49 3.49
N LEU A 42 -14.59 -34.49 3.98
CA LEU A 42 -13.42 -34.27 4.82
C LEU A 42 -12.34 -33.48 4.08
N LEU A 43 -12.01 -33.86 2.84
CA LEU A 43 -11.00 -33.15 2.04
C LEU A 43 -11.41 -31.72 1.71
N ILE A 44 -12.69 -31.47 1.39
CA ILE A 44 -13.22 -30.11 1.18
C ILE A 44 -13.06 -29.30 2.47
N THR A 45 -13.51 -29.84 3.60
CA THR A 45 -13.41 -29.16 4.91
C THR A 45 -11.95 -28.84 5.27
N LEU A 46 -11.02 -29.77 5.02
CA LEU A 46 -9.60 -29.56 5.27
C LEU A 46 -8.98 -28.54 4.31
N ASN A 47 -9.42 -28.49 3.05
CA ASN A 47 -8.98 -27.47 2.10
C ASN A 47 -9.43 -26.08 2.53
N ASP A 48 -10.70 -25.94 2.92
CA ASP A 48 -11.29 -24.64 3.20
C ASP A 48 -10.82 -24.07 4.55
N ASN A 49 -10.68 -24.92 5.57
CA ASN A 49 -10.32 -24.48 6.92
C ASN A 49 -8.82 -24.55 7.22
N ALA A 50 -8.11 -25.51 6.63
CA ALA A 50 -6.70 -25.79 6.94
C ALA A 50 -5.79 -25.69 5.72
N HIS A 51 -6.29 -25.21 4.58
CA HIS A 51 -5.52 -25.00 3.35
C HIS A 51 -4.84 -26.28 2.84
N PHE A 52 -5.49 -27.44 2.99
CA PHE A 52 -4.95 -28.73 2.54
C PHE A 52 -4.55 -28.71 1.07
N GLY A 53 -3.36 -29.24 0.76
CA GLY A 53 -2.80 -29.22 -0.60
C GLY A 53 -2.26 -27.86 -1.04
N MET A 54 -2.31 -26.82 -0.19
CA MET A 54 -1.73 -25.50 -0.46
C MET A 54 -0.43 -25.27 0.31
N VAL A 55 0.34 -24.29 -0.17
CA VAL A 55 1.54 -23.73 0.45
C VAL A 55 1.53 -22.22 0.34
N LYS A 56 2.23 -21.57 1.26
CA LYS A 56 2.44 -20.13 1.21
C LYS A 56 3.52 -19.82 0.16
N ARG A 57 3.21 -18.95 -0.78
CA ARG A 57 4.16 -18.44 -1.78
C ARG A 57 4.25 -16.93 -1.64
N THR A 58 5.48 -16.42 -1.57
CA THR A 58 5.76 -14.99 -1.45
C THR A 58 6.31 -14.46 -2.75
N THR A 59 5.67 -13.42 -3.29
CA THR A 59 6.18 -12.64 -4.42
C THR A 59 6.71 -11.31 -3.91
N THR A 60 7.77 -10.81 -4.56
CA THR A 60 8.32 -9.49 -4.26
C THR A 60 8.17 -8.63 -5.50
N ASP A 61 7.44 -7.53 -5.36
CA ASP A 61 7.25 -6.55 -6.41
C ASP A 61 7.90 -5.24 -5.99
N GLU A 62 8.67 -4.63 -6.88
CA GLU A 62 9.29 -3.34 -6.65
C GLU A 62 8.84 -2.35 -7.72
N GLN A 63 8.51 -1.14 -7.28
CA GLN A 63 8.13 -0.06 -8.19
C GLN A 63 8.59 1.29 -7.66
N THR A 64 8.89 2.20 -8.58
CA THR A 64 9.10 3.61 -8.27
C THR A 64 7.76 4.25 -7.90
N ILE A 65 7.77 5.08 -6.87
CA ILE A 65 6.60 5.86 -6.44
C ILE A 65 6.91 7.35 -6.49
N TYR A 66 5.85 8.16 -6.56
CA TYR A 66 5.92 9.61 -6.70
C TYR A 66 5.07 10.28 -5.63
N THR A 67 5.36 11.56 -5.40
CA THR A 67 4.69 12.32 -4.37
C THR A 67 3.18 12.40 -4.61
N ALA A 68 2.41 12.33 -3.52
CA ALA A 68 0.98 12.62 -3.52
C ALA A 68 0.68 14.13 -3.62
N SER A 69 1.69 14.99 -3.49
CA SER A 69 1.53 16.44 -3.56
C SER A 69 1.07 16.89 -4.95
N PRO A 70 0.17 17.89 -5.03
CA PRO A 70 -0.08 18.62 -6.26
C PRO A 70 1.04 19.61 -6.59
N ASN A 71 1.90 19.97 -5.62
CA ASN A 71 3.01 20.90 -5.80
C ASN A 71 4.35 20.13 -5.82
N ALA A 72 5.04 20.18 -6.96
CA ALA A 72 6.33 19.51 -7.15
C ALA A 72 7.45 20.03 -6.22
N GLN A 73 7.36 21.29 -5.77
CA GLN A 73 8.33 21.88 -4.83
C GLN A 73 8.15 21.37 -3.40
N LEU A 74 7.07 20.64 -3.13
CA LEU A 74 6.74 20.12 -1.82
C LEU A 74 6.40 18.63 -1.92
N PRO A 75 7.41 17.78 -2.13
CA PRO A 75 7.18 16.36 -2.17
C PRO A 75 6.74 15.85 -0.79
N MET A 76 5.67 15.08 -0.79
CA MET A 76 5.12 14.43 0.40
C MET A 76 4.58 13.03 0.11
N LEU A 77 4.61 12.20 1.14
CA LEU A 77 3.86 10.95 1.29
C LEU A 77 2.72 11.21 2.27
N LEU A 78 1.48 10.84 1.92
CA LEU A 78 0.38 10.99 2.87
C LEU A 78 0.15 9.71 3.64
N LYS A 79 -0.22 9.82 4.90
CA LYS A 79 -0.65 8.72 5.75
C LYS A 79 -2.10 8.92 6.20
N GLN A 80 -2.83 7.83 6.33
CA GLN A 80 -4.19 7.85 6.86
C GLN A 80 -4.42 6.61 7.72
N ASN A 81 -4.92 6.80 8.94
CA ASN A 81 -5.28 5.70 9.82
C ASN A 81 -6.56 5.02 9.30
N ILE A 82 -6.62 3.71 9.44
CA ILE A 82 -7.81 2.89 9.23
C ILE A 82 -8.42 2.64 10.60
N GLY A 83 -9.65 3.10 10.82
CA GLY A 83 -10.29 3.04 12.13
C GLY A 83 -9.75 4.06 13.13
N THR A 84 -10.11 3.89 14.41
CA THR A 84 -9.84 4.86 15.48
C THR A 84 -8.65 4.48 16.37
N ASP A 85 -8.14 3.25 16.28
CA ASP A 85 -7.07 2.75 17.16
C ASP A 85 -5.65 3.13 16.69
N GLY A 86 -5.51 3.63 15.46
CA GLY A 86 -4.24 4.06 14.87
C GLY A 86 -3.25 2.91 14.58
N LYS A 87 -3.66 1.64 14.70
CA LYS A 87 -2.76 0.48 14.50
C LYS A 87 -2.55 0.14 13.03
N HIS A 88 -3.55 0.43 12.20
CA HIS A 88 -3.50 0.19 10.78
C HIS A 88 -3.46 1.50 10.02
N VAL A 89 -2.47 1.67 9.15
CA VAL A 89 -2.22 2.91 8.41
C VAL A 89 -2.05 2.58 6.94
N VAL A 90 -2.77 3.30 6.08
CA VAL A 90 -2.48 3.33 4.64
C VAL A 90 -1.59 4.51 4.30
N TYR A 91 -0.73 4.30 3.30
CA TYR A 91 0.06 5.36 2.70
C TYR A 91 -0.45 5.67 1.30
N ILE A 92 -0.56 6.95 0.99
CA ILE A 92 -1.08 7.47 -0.27
C ILE A 92 0.09 8.10 -1.04
N TYR A 93 0.26 7.66 -2.28
CA TYR A 93 1.36 8.01 -3.17
C TYR A 93 0.87 7.93 -4.62
N LYS A 94 1.68 8.35 -5.59
CA LYS A 94 1.40 8.15 -7.01
C LYS A 94 2.29 7.04 -7.57
N THR A 95 1.77 6.23 -8.49
CA THR A 95 2.58 5.27 -9.26
C THR A 95 3.14 5.88 -10.55
N ASP A 96 2.62 7.05 -10.94
CA ASP A 96 3.08 7.84 -12.07
C ASP A 96 2.83 9.33 -11.75
N PRO A 97 3.76 10.25 -12.07
CA PRO A 97 3.61 11.67 -11.75
C PRO A 97 2.30 12.31 -12.24
N LYS A 98 1.80 11.83 -13.39
CA LYS A 98 0.62 12.35 -14.10
C LYS A 98 -0.68 11.65 -13.68
N LYS A 99 -0.60 10.51 -12.98
CA LYS A 99 -1.78 9.77 -12.53
C LYS A 99 -2.30 10.28 -11.18
N LYS A 100 -3.53 9.89 -10.86
CA LYS A 100 -4.13 10.11 -9.54
C LYS A 100 -3.34 9.34 -8.47
N ALA A 101 -3.36 9.87 -7.26
CA ALA A 101 -2.78 9.18 -6.13
C ALA A 101 -3.59 7.90 -5.81
N VAL A 102 -2.88 6.86 -5.42
CA VAL A 102 -3.38 5.57 -4.96
C VAL A 102 -2.89 5.33 -3.53
N HIS A 103 -3.34 4.27 -2.89
CA HIS A 103 -2.91 3.92 -1.55
C HIS A 103 -2.52 2.45 -1.43
N THR A 104 -1.68 2.15 -0.42
CA THR A 104 -1.45 0.77 0.02
C THR A 104 -2.78 0.12 0.39
N LYS A 105 -2.92 -1.20 0.17
CA LYS A 105 -4.16 -1.92 0.49
C LYS A 105 -4.57 -1.71 1.96
N ALA A 106 -5.86 -1.43 2.17
CA ALA A 106 -6.45 -1.25 3.48
C ALA A 106 -6.94 -2.62 4.00
N ASP A 107 -6.07 -3.35 4.71
CA ASP A 107 -6.35 -4.70 5.19
C ASP A 107 -5.51 -4.98 6.45
N ILE A 108 -6.05 -5.74 7.39
CA ILE A 108 -5.42 -6.03 8.68
C ILE A 108 -4.15 -6.87 8.54
N VAL A 109 -4.03 -7.68 7.49
CA VAL A 109 -2.83 -8.48 7.21
C VAL A 109 -1.78 -7.72 6.39
N VAL A 110 -2.03 -6.44 6.09
CA VAL A 110 -1.09 -5.55 5.40
C VAL A 110 -0.38 -4.68 6.43
N THR A 111 0.95 -4.74 6.42
CA THR A 111 1.80 -3.85 7.23
C THR A 111 2.63 -2.96 6.32
N ASN A 112 2.77 -1.70 6.71
CA ASN A 112 3.53 -0.72 5.96
C ASN A 112 4.64 -0.15 6.84
N ARG A 113 5.87 -0.09 6.30
CA ARG A 113 7.01 0.55 6.94
C ARG A 113 7.55 1.63 6.02
N VAL A 114 7.78 2.81 6.57
CA VAL A 114 8.41 3.92 5.85
C VAL A 114 9.85 4.09 6.35
N THR A 115 10.78 4.20 5.42
CA THR A 115 12.19 4.50 5.68
C THR A 115 12.65 5.62 4.76
N THR A 116 13.64 6.40 5.19
CA THR A 116 14.19 7.49 4.38
C THR A 116 15.49 7.10 3.69
N THR A 117 15.77 7.70 2.53
CA THR A 117 17.03 7.56 1.80
C THR A 117 17.57 8.91 1.35
N ALA A 118 18.88 9.00 1.13
CA ALA A 118 19.51 10.16 0.49
C ALA A 118 19.25 10.21 -1.03
N ASN A 119 18.82 9.10 -1.63
CA ASN A 119 18.48 9.05 -3.05
C ASN A 119 17.26 9.94 -3.35
N ALA A 120 17.24 10.55 -4.53
CA ALA A 120 16.15 11.41 -4.97
C ALA A 120 14.89 10.64 -5.40
N THR A 121 15.03 9.34 -5.69
CA THR A 121 13.93 8.48 -6.12
C THR A 121 13.29 7.75 -4.94
N ALA A 122 11.96 7.72 -4.92
CA ALA A 122 11.19 6.94 -3.94
C ALA A 122 10.79 5.59 -4.55
N SER A 123 10.76 4.54 -3.74
CA SER A 123 10.30 3.21 -4.15
C SER A 123 9.37 2.57 -3.14
N LEU A 124 8.58 1.62 -3.63
CA LEU A 124 7.77 0.71 -2.83
C LEU A 124 8.15 -0.72 -3.19
N THR A 125 8.64 -1.46 -2.21
CA THR A 125 8.83 -2.91 -2.28
C THR A 125 7.69 -3.59 -1.53
N SER A 126 6.91 -4.41 -2.21
CA SER A 126 5.81 -5.19 -1.64
C SER A 126 6.16 -6.66 -1.62
N LYS A 127 6.21 -7.27 -0.44
CA LYS A 127 6.31 -8.72 -0.27
C LYS A 127 4.92 -9.27 0.03
N THR A 128 4.32 -9.94 -0.94
CA THR A 128 2.95 -10.45 -0.85
C THR A 128 2.98 -11.96 -0.71
N THR A 129 2.45 -12.47 0.41
CA THR A 129 2.33 -13.92 0.65
C THR A 129 0.89 -14.35 0.41
N ARG A 130 0.70 -15.31 -0.48
CA ARG A 130 -0.60 -15.89 -0.82
C ARG A 130 -0.58 -17.40 -0.72
N TRP A 131 -1.74 -17.99 -0.47
CA TRP A 131 -1.93 -19.43 -0.63
C TRP A 131 -1.90 -19.80 -2.11
N GLN A 132 -1.17 -20.86 -2.43
CA GLN A 132 -1.15 -21.46 -3.76
C GLN A 132 -1.12 -22.98 -3.62
N TYR A 133 -1.74 -23.69 -4.56
CA TYR A 133 -1.67 -25.14 -4.59
C TYR A 133 -0.24 -25.62 -4.82
N GLN A 134 0.13 -26.68 -4.12
CA GLN A 134 1.47 -27.27 -4.17
C GLN A 134 1.83 -27.78 -5.57
N ASN A 135 0.83 -28.25 -6.31
CA ASN A 135 0.95 -28.80 -7.65
C ASN A 135 -0.39 -28.72 -8.39
N GLY A 136 -0.38 -29.09 -9.69
CA GLY A 136 -1.58 -29.09 -10.52
C GLY A 136 -2.65 -30.09 -10.10
N PHE A 137 -2.29 -31.18 -9.40
CA PHE A 137 -3.26 -32.15 -8.90
C PHE A 137 -4.20 -31.52 -7.88
N TYR A 138 -3.66 -30.88 -6.83
CA TYR A 138 -4.50 -30.23 -5.82
C TYR A 138 -5.28 -29.04 -6.40
N GLY A 139 -4.65 -28.27 -7.31
CA GLY A 139 -5.33 -27.21 -8.05
C GLY A 139 -6.54 -27.71 -8.84
N ALA A 140 -6.42 -28.82 -9.56
CA ALA A 140 -7.53 -29.43 -10.29
C ALA A 140 -8.58 -30.05 -9.35
N LEU A 141 -8.13 -30.76 -8.30
CA LEU A 141 -8.98 -31.41 -7.31
C LEU A 141 -9.97 -30.41 -6.72
N PHE A 142 -9.46 -29.29 -6.20
CA PHE A 142 -10.25 -28.23 -5.58
C PHE A 142 -10.63 -27.09 -6.53
N ASN A 143 -10.46 -27.26 -7.85
CA ASN A 143 -10.82 -26.26 -8.86
C ASN A 143 -10.22 -24.86 -8.61
N HIS A 144 -9.00 -24.80 -8.09
CA HIS A 144 -8.28 -23.58 -7.73
C HIS A 144 -9.00 -22.70 -6.68
N GLU A 145 -10.01 -23.23 -5.98
CA GLU A 145 -10.71 -22.51 -4.92
C GLU A 145 -9.75 -22.17 -3.77
N GLY A 146 -9.84 -20.96 -3.21
CA GLY A 146 -8.91 -20.48 -2.19
C GLY A 146 -7.50 -20.12 -2.70
N ALA A 147 -7.14 -20.45 -3.95
CA ALA A 147 -5.87 -20.03 -4.52
C ALA A 147 -5.80 -18.50 -4.64
N GLY A 148 -4.66 -17.93 -4.29
CA GLY A 148 -4.46 -16.48 -4.28
C GLY A 148 -5.00 -15.77 -3.05
N GLN A 149 -5.60 -16.48 -2.08
CA GLN A 149 -6.01 -15.88 -0.81
C GLN A 149 -4.80 -15.21 -0.12
N LEU A 150 -4.97 -13.96 0.30
CA LEU A 150 -3.91 -13.18 0.93
C LEU A 150 -3.66 -13.68 2.35
N VAL A 151 -2.40 -14.01 2.64
CA VAL A 151 -1.95 -14.41 3.98
C VAL A 151 -1.33 -13.24 4.71
N ALA A 152 -0.43 -12.52 4.04
CA ALA A 152 0.25 -11.36 4.59
C ALA A 152 0.79 -10.49 3.45
N GLN A 153 0.90 -9.19 3.69
CA GLN A 153 1.61 -8.28 2.80
C GLN A 153 2.47 -7.31 3.62
N HIS A 154 3.76 -7.26 3.29
CA HIS A 154 4.71 -6.34 3.91
C HIS A 154 5.20 -5.35 2.87
N ASN A 155 4.85 -4.08 3.06
CA ASN A 155 5.24 -2.99 2.19
C ASN A 155 6.36 -2.18 2.84
N GLN A 156 7.46 -1.99 2.12
CA GLN A 156 8.52 -1.07 2.49
C GLN A 156 8.51 0.11 1.52
N LEU A 157 8.17 1.29 2.04
CA LEU A 157 8.21 2.54 1.32
C LEU A 157 9.53 3.24 1.64
N VAL A 158 10.39 3.37 0.65
CA VAL A 158 11.65 4.11 0.77
C VAL A 158 11.44 5.47 0.12
N ILE A 159 11.50 6.54 0.91
CA ILE A 159 11.27 7.90 0.42
C ILE A 159 12.52 8.77 0.60
N PRO A 160 12.78 9.75 -0.29
CA PRO A 160 13.84 10.72 -0.09
C PRO A 160 13.67 11.48 1.24
N THR A 161 14.77 11.87 1.88
CA THR A 161 14.75 12.74 3.08
C THR A 161 14.09 14.10 2.83
N SER A 162 13.99 14.54 1.57
CA SER A 162 13.28 15.74 1.18
C SER A 162 11.76 15.61 1.26
N TRP A 163 11.22 14.39 1.35
CA TRP A 163 9.78 14.17 1.40
C TRP A 163 9.24 14.38 2.82
N SER A 164 8.14 15.12 2.91
CA SER A 164 7.38 15.23 4.16
C SER A 164 6.38 14.08 4.29
N VAL A 165 6.28 13.46 5.47
CA VAL A 165 5.20 12.50 5.76
C VAL A 165 4.12 13.22 6.54
N LEU A 166 2.92 13.33 5.98
CA LEU A 166 1.80 14.11 6.54
C LEU A 166 0.53 13.27 6.62
N THR A 167 -0.31 13.50 7.63
CA THR A 167 -1.68 12.98 7.55
C THR A 167 -2.47 13.70 6.46
N THR A 168 -3.55 13.10 5.98
CA THR A 168 -4.46 13.78 5.03
C THR A 168 -5.03 15.07 5.61
N ALA A 169 -5.31 15.11 6.92
CA ALA A 169 -5.73 16.32 7.63
C ALA A 169 -4.63 17.40 7.63
N GLN A 170 -3.39 17.02 7.98
CA GLN A 170 -2.24 17.94 7.97
C GLN A 170 -1.97 18.49 6.58
N ALA A 171 -2.04 17.66 5.54
CA ALA A 171 -1.87 18.10 4.16
C ALA A 171 -2.99 19.07 3.71
N LYS A 172 -4.24 18.84 4.14
CA LYS A 172 -5.35 19.78 3.88
C LYS A 172 -5.12 21.13 4.55
N GLN A 173 -4.66 21.14 5.81
CA GLN A 173 -4.31 22.37 6.52
C GLN A 173 -3.13 23.10 5.87
N LEU A 174 -2.12 22.35 5.44
CA LEU A 174 -0.98 22.90 4.72
C LEU A 174 -1.41 23.56 3.41
N GLY A 175 -2.28 22.90 2.64
CA GLY A 175 -2.85 23.47 1.42
C GLY A 175 -3.58 24.80 1.69
N LYS A 176 -4.35 24.89 2.78
CA LYS A 176 -5.00 26.15 3.19
C LYS A 176 -3.98 27.24 3.55
N LYS A 177 -2.95 26.91 4.33
CA LYS A 177 -1.88 27.87 4.69
C LYS A 177 -1.14 28.38 3.46
N LEU A 178 -0.78 27.48 2.55
CA LEU A 178 -0.09 27.86 1.31
C LEU A 178 -0.98 28.70 0.39
N ALA A 179 -2.28 28.41 0.30
CA ALA A 179 -3.23 29.24 -0.44
C ALA A 179 -3.34 30.66 0.15
N ALA A 180 -3.36 30.79 1.47
CA ALA A 180 -3.36 32.10 2.13
C ALA A 180 -2.08 32.90 1.83
N LEU A 181 -0.93 32.23 1.70
CA LEU A 181 0.34 32.88 1.33
C LEU A 181 0.38 33.38 -0.12
N GLN A 182 -0.52 32.92 -1.00
CA GLN A 182 -0.61 33.43 -2.38
C GLN A 182 -1.23 34.83 -2.45
N GLN A 183 -2.02 35.22 -1.45
CA GLN A 183 -2.60 36.56 -1.33
C GLN A 183 -2.15 37.23 -0.03
N PRO A 184 -0.86 37.60 0.09
CA PRO A 184 -0.34 38.14 1.33
C PRO A 184 -0.90 39.54 1.62
N THR A 185 -1.19 39.81 2.89
CA THR A 185 -1.55 41.15 3.37
C THR A 185 -0.39 42.13 3.16
N ALA A 186 -0.66 43.43 3.24
CA ALA A 186 0.39 44.46 3.11
C ALA A 186 1.54 44.25 4.11
N GLU A 187 1.21 43.88 5.35
CA GLU A 187 2.18 43.54 6.40
C GLU A 187 3.02 42.31 6.04
N GLN A 188 2.39 41.24 5.54
CA GLN A 188 3.10 40.03 5.10
C GLN A 188 4.01 40.30 3.89
N LYS A 189 3.59 41.17 2.96
CA LYS A 189 4.46 41.61 1.85
C LYS A 189 5.69 42.34 2.38
N ALA A 190 5.51 43.23 3.34
CA ALA A 190 6.63 43.95 3.96
C ALA A 190 7.58 43.00 4.70
N SER A 191 7.05 42.03 5.47
CA SER A 191 7.86 41.05 6.18
C SER A 191 8.61 40.12 5.22
N LEU A 192 7.98 39.69 4.12
CA LEU A 192 8.61 38.90 3.07
C LEU A 192 9.73 39.69 2.37
N ALA A 193 9.50 40.97 2.04
CA ALA A 193 10.53 41.82 1.45
C ALA A 193 11.73 41.99 2.38
N ALA A 194 11.49 42.18 3.69
CA ALA A 194 12.54 42.24 4.69
C ALA A 194 13.32 40.92 4.79
N ALA A 195 12.62 39.78 4.80
CA ALA A 195 13.25 38.45 4.82
C ALA A 195 14.10 38.19 3.57
N VAL A 196 13.62 38.58 2.38
CA VAL A 196 14.38 38.46 1.13
C VAL A 196 15.62 39.34 1.17
N LYS A 197 15.52 40.59 1.64
CA LYS A 197 16.68 41.48 1.78
C LYS A 197 17.72 40.92 2.76
N ALA A 198 17.27 40.40 3.91
CA ALA A 198 18.16 39.76 4.88
C ALA A 198 18.84 38.51 4.30
N LYS A 199 18.09 37.67 3.56
CA LYS A 199 18.65 36.47 2.94
C LYS A 199 19.60 36.80 1.79
N ALA A 200 19.30 37.83 0.99
CA ALA A 200 20.20 38.33 -0.05
C ALA A 200 21.51 38.84 0.54
N ALA A 201 21.47 39.60 1.64
CA ALA A 201 22.67 40.04 2.34
C ALA A 201 23.50 38.86 2.89
N ALA A 202 22.85 37.82 3.40
CA ALA A 202 23.55 36.61 3.86
C ALA A 202 24.18 35.82 2.70
N LEU A 203 23.47 35.65 1.59
CA LEU A 203 23.98 34.97 0.39
C LEU A 203 25.14 35.74 -0.25
N ALA A 204 25.05 37.06 -0.33
CA ALA A 204 26.13 37.90 -0.86
C ALA A 204 27.41 37.84 -0.02
N LYS A 205 27.29 37.70 1.31
CA LYS A 205 28.44 37.49 2.20
C LYS A 205 29.07 36.11 2.03
N ALA A 206 28.25 35.09 1.78
CA ALA A 206 28.71 33.71 1.64
C ALA A 206 29.33 33.44 0.26
N ASP A 207 28.83 34.10 -0.79
CA ASP A 207 29.30 33.95 -2.16
C ASP A 207 29.55 35.32 -2.81
N PRO A 208 30.80 35.80 -2.81
CA PRO A 208 31.19 37.06 -3.44
C PRO A 208 30.96 37.10 -4.96
N LYS A 209 30.93 35.94 -5.64
CA LYS A 209 30.63 35.87 -7.09
C LYS A 209 29.14 36.07 -7.34
N LEU A 210 28.30 35.50 -6.49
CA LEU A 210 26.86 35.73 -6.52
C LEU A 210 26.51 37.18 -6.17
N ALA A 211 27.27 37.81 -5.26
CA ALA A 211 27.10 39.22 -4.92
C ALA A 211 27.32 40.17 -6.11
N ALA A 212 28.15 39.77 -7.08
CA ALA A 212 28.41 40.53 -8.30
C ALA A 212 27.28 40.43 -9.34
N ASP A 213 26.31 39.53 -9.15
CA ASP A 213 25.10 39.40 -9.98
C ASP A 213 23.84 39.70 -9.14
N PRO A 214 23.36 40.96 -9.13
CA PRO A 214 22.18 41.37 -8.37
C PRO A 214 20.91 40.58 -8.74
N THR A 215 20.81 40.14 -10.00
CA THR A 215 19.62 39.44 -10.51
C THR A 215 19.60 37.99 -10.01
N ALA A 216 20.73 37.29 -10.12
CA ALA A 216 20.87 35.94 -9.59
C ALA A 216 20.72 35.93 -8.06
N LEU A 217 21.32 36.90 -7.37
CA LEU A 217 21.20 37.04 -5.92
C LEU A 217 19.75 37.22 -5.48
N ALA A 218 19.01 38.15 -6.10
CA ALA A 218 17.61 38.40 -5.77
C ALA A 218 16.73 37.16 -6.02
N LYS A 219 16.96 36.46 -7.13
CA LYS A 219 16.23 35.23 -7.48
C LYS A 219 16.48 34.10 -6.48
N GLN A 220 17.75 33.86 -6.11
CA GLN A 220 18.10 32.83 -5.13
C GLN A 220 17.61 33.18 -3.73
N ALA A 221 17.72 34.44 -3.32
CA ALA A 221 17.23 34.91 -2.02
C ALA A 221 15.72 34.71 -1.90
N LYS A 222 14.96 35.08 -2.95
CA LYS A 222 13.51 34.87 -2.99
C LYS A 222 13.14 33.39 -2.91
N ALA A 223 13.77 32.54 -3.72
CA ALA A 223 13.53 31.09 -3.69
C ALA A 223 13.86 30.47 -2.31
N ALA A 224 14.96 30.90 -1.68
CA ALA A 224 15.35 30.41 -0.36
C ALA A 224 14.36 30.82 0.75
N VAL A 225 13.83 32.05 0.70
CA VAL A 225 12.80 32.51 1.64
C VAL A 225 11.48 31.77 1.41
N GLU A 226 11.04 31.60 0.17
CA GLU A 226 9.85 30.83 -0.17
C GLU A 226 9.96 29.38 0.34
N GLN A 227 11.11 28.72 0.11
CA GLN A 227 11.35 27.37 0.63
C GLN A 227 11.33 27.31 2.16
N ALA A 228 11.96 28.28 2.84
CA ALA A 228 11.97 28.32 4.30
C ALA A 228 10.55 28.48 4.87
N MET A 229 9.73 29.33 4.26
CA MET A 229 8.32 29.51 4.63
C MET A 229 7.51 28.22 4.45
N ILE A 230 7.68 27.52 3.33
CA ILE A 230 7.00 26.25 3.08
C ILE A 230 7.43 25.20 4.12
N GLN A 231 8.74 25.09 4.41
CA GLN A 231 9.24 24.16 5.42
C GLN A 231 8.72 24.49 6.82
N GLN A 232 8.61 25.77 7.17
CA GLN A 232 8.01 26.19 8.43
C GLN A 232 6.52 25.80 8.48
N ALA A 233 5.76 26.05 7.43
CA ALA A 233 4.35 25.67 7.36
C ALA A 233 4.16 24.14 7.50
N VAL A 234 5.05 23.33 6.89
CA VAL A 234 5.08 21.87 7.07
C VAL A 234 5.30 21.51 8.54
N ARG A 235 6.31 22.09 9.19
CA ARG A 235 6.61 21.81 10.61
C ARG A 235 5.44 22.19 11.51
N GLU A 236 4.79 23.32 11.26
CA GLU A 236 3.63 23.77 12.02
C GLU A 236 2.45 22.81 11.90
N VAL A 237 2.12 22.33 10.69
CA VAL A 237 1.03 21.34 10.56
C VAL A 237 1.40 19.99 11.16
N GLN A 238 2.69 19.60 11.14
CA GLN A 238 3.16 18.38 11.78
C GLN A 238 3.10 18.44 13.30
N ALA A 239 3.29 19.63 13.88
CA ALA A 239 3.20 19.85 15.32
C ALA A 239 1.77 19.86 15.85
N GLN A 240 0.77 20.12 14.98
CA GLN A 240 -0.64 20.01 15.33
C GLN A 240 -1.03 18.52 15.44
N LYS A 241 -1.39 18.11 16.65
CA LYS A 241 -1.88 16.77 16.98
C LYS A 241 -3.29 16.54 16.44
#